data_AF-A0A939MJ96-F1
#
_entry.id   AF-A0A939MJ96-F1
#
_cell.length_a   1.000
_cell.length_b   1.000
_cell.length_c   1.000
_cell.angle_alpha   90.00
_cell.angle_beta   90.00
_cell.angle_gamma   90.00
#
_symmetry.space_group_name_H-M   'P 1'
#
loop_
_entity.id
_entity.type
_entity.pdbx_description
1 polymer ?
#
loop_
_entity_poly.entity_id
_entity_poly.type
_entity_poly.pdbx_seq_one_letter_code
_entity_poly.pdbx_strand_id
1 'polypeptide(L)'
;MRIRSRRLELHISQSELGAALGITFQQIQKYERGANRVAAARLVEIAAFLKTTMAALMGGDLSGDELKNSLVSEFVSSKDGIDLIEAWSRLESQQVRRSIISLTRSLAAEGR
;
A
#
# COMPACT_ATOMS: atom_id res chain seq x y z
N MET A 1 -16.95 -2.65 0.19
CA MET A 1 -15.70 -3.44 0.35
C MET A 1 -15.12 -3.71 -1.03
N ARG A 2 -13.79 -3.63 -1.20
CA ARG A 2 -13.05 -3.79 -2.47
C ARG A 2 -12.64 -5.25 -2.77
N ILE A 3 -13.30 -6.24 -2.14
CA ILE A 3 -13.03 -7.68 -2.33
C ILE A 3 -13.15 -8.08 -3.81
N ARG A 4 -14.25 -7.69 -4.48
CA ARG A 4 -14.48 -8.00 -5.89
C ARG A 4 -13.41 -7.40 -6.79
N SER A 5 -13.10 -6.11 -6.61
CA SER A 5 -12.11 -5.40 -7.42
C SER A 5 -10.74 -6.07 -7.31
N ARG A 6 -10.27 -6.33 -6.08
CA ARG A 6 -8.99 -6.99 -5.86
C ARG A 6 -8.94 -8.42 -6.38
N ARG A 7 -10.02 -9.18 -6.24
CA ARG A 7 -10.12 -10.54 -6.79
C ARG A 7 -9.98 -10.53 -8.31
N LEU A 8 -10.64 -9.58 -8.99
CA LEU A 8 -10.57 -9.45 -10.45
C LEU A 8 -9.18 -9.02 -10.94
N GLU A 9 -8.49 -8.13 -10.21
CA GLU A 9 -7.09 -7.75 -10.49
C GLU A 9 -6.13 -8.96 -10.49
N LEU A 10 -6.40 -9.95 -9.64
CA LEU A 10 -5.60 -11.16 -9.52
C LEU A 10 -6.09 -12.31 -10.40
N HIS A 11 -7.12 -12.09 -11.23
CA HIS A 11 -7.77 -13.12 -12.06
C HIS A 11 -8.29 -14.34 -11.28
N ILE A 12 -8.64 -14.15 -10.01
CA ILE A 12 -9.17 -15.20 -9.14
C ILE A 12 -10.69 -15.32 -9.32
N SER A 13 -11.23 -16.53 -9.37
CA SER A 13 -12.67 -16.79 -9.41
C SER A 13 -13.30 -16.79 -8.00
N GLN A 14 -14.63 -16.62 -7.91
CA GLN A 14 -15.35 -16.72 -6.63
C GLN A 14 -15.24 -18.12 -6.02
N SER A 15 -15.17 -19.15 -6.86
CA SER A 15 -15.02 -20.55 -6.44
C SER A 15 -13.64 -20.81 -5.83
N GLU A 16 -12.57 -20.25 -6.43
CA GLU A 16 -11.21 -20.37 -5.87
C GLU A 16 -11.08 -19.66 -4.53
N LEU A 17 -11.59 -18.43 -4.42
CA LEU A 17 -11.61 -17.71 -3.14
C LEU A 17 -12.46 -18.44 -2.09
N GLY A 18 -13.59 -19.01 -2.49
CA GLY A 18 -14.44 -19.80 -1.61
C GLY A 18 -13.74 -21.07 -1.11
N ALA A 19 -13.10 -21.82 -2.02
CA ALA A 19 -12.35 -23.03 -1.69
C ALA A 19 -11.21 -22.75 -0.71
N ALA A 20 -10.46 -21.66 -0.91
CA ALA A 20 -9.38 -21.26 -0.01
C ALA A 20 -9.84 -20.89 1.41
N LEU A 21 -11.08 -20.41 1.54
CA LEU A 21 -11.66 -19.97 2.81
C LEU A 21 -12.59 -21.02 3.45
N GLY A 22 -12.79 -22.17 2.80
CA GLY A 22 -13.71 -23.22 3.23
C GLY A 22 -15.19 -22.80 3.18
N ILE A 23 -15.56 -21.91 2.25
CA ILE A 23 -16.94 -21.41 2.09
C ILE A 23 -17.42 -21.50 0.64
N THR A 24 -18.74 -21.49 0.44
CA THR A 24 -19.30 -21.64 -0.91
C THR A 24 -19.11 -20.39 -1.76
N PHE A 25 -19.11 -20.56 -3.10
CA PHE A 25 -19.06 -19.42 -4.03
C PHE A 25 -20.23 -18.45 -3.80
N GLN A 26 -21.41 -18.95 -3.41
CA GLN A 26 -22.57 -18.10 -3.09
C GLN A 26 -22.30 -17.20 -1.89
N GLN A 27 -21.55 -17.70 -0.89
CA GLN A 27 -21.17 -16.91 0.28
C GLN A 27 -20.20 -15.79 -0.10
N ILE A 28 -19.21 -16.08 -0.95
CA ILE A 28 -18.33 -15.06 -1.53
C ILE A 28 -19.13 -14.02 -2.30
N GLN A 29 -20.08 -14.46 -3.14
CA GLN A 29 -20.95 -13.56 -3.89
C GLN A 29 -21.77 -12.65 -2.96
N LYS A 30 -22.23 -13.15 -1.79
CA LYS A 30 -22.93 -12.34 -0.78
C LYS A 30 -22.00 -11.32 -0.09
N TYR A 31 -20.74 -11.68 0.16
CA TYR A 31 -19.73 -10.75 0.69
C TYR A 31 -19.41 -9.65 -0.32
N GLU A 32 -19.22 -9.98 -1.59
CA GLU A 32 -18.93 -9.01 -2.65
C GLU A 32 -20.06 -8.02 -2.89
N ARG A 33 -21.32 -8.47 -2.76
CA ARG A 33 -22.51 -7.64 -2.91
C ARG A 33 -22.87 -6.84 -1.64
N GLY A 34 -22.16 -7.07 -0.53
CA GLY A 34 -22.46 -6.44 0.76
C GLY A 34 -23.76 -6.92 1.41
N ALA A 35 -24.37 -8.00 0.91
CA ALA A 35 -25.59 -8.58 1.46
C ALA A 35 -25.34 -9.27 2.81
N ASN A 36 -24.12 -9.77 3.03
CA ASN A 36 -23.69 -10.34 4.31
C ASN A 36 -22.55 -9.50 4.90
N ARG A 37 -22.63 -9.23 6.21
CA ARG A 37 -21.49 -8.71 6.97
C ARG A 37 -20.38 -9.75 7.02
N VAL A 38 -19.14 -9.28 6.82
CA VAL A 38 -17.93 -10.09 6.97
C VAL A 38 -17.34 -9.81 8.35
N ALA A 39 -17.12 -10.86 9.14
CA ALA A 39 -16.44 -10.72 10.43
C ALA A 39 -14.98 -10.28 10.22
N ALA A 40 -14.41 -9.49 11.14
CA ALA A 40 -13.06 -8.96 11.01
C ALA A 40 -12.01 -10.07 10.79
N ALA A 41 -12.08 -11.16 11.56
CA ALA A 41 -11.20 -12.32 11.38
C ALA A 41 -11.27 -12.90 9.95
N ARG A 42 -12.49 -13.02 9.41
CA ARG A 42 -12.68 -13.51 8.03
C ARG A 42 -12.15 -12.54 6.99
N LEU A 43 -12.25 -11.24 7.25
CA LEU A 43 -11.73 -10.21 6.34
C LEU A 43 -10.19 -10.21 6.31
N VAL A 44 -9.54 -10.54 7.43
CA VAL A 44 -8.08 -10.74 7.50
C VAL A 44 -7.66 -11.94 6.65
N GLU A 45 -8.36 -13.07 6.73
CA GLU A 45 -8.10 -14.24 5.88
C GLU A 45 -8.28 -13.93 4.40
N ILE A 46 -9.35 -13.22 4.04
CA ILE A 46 -9.59 -12.75 2.66
C ILE A 46 -8.45 -11.85 2.19
N ALA A 47 -7.99 -10.91 3.03
CA ALA A 47 -6.90 -10.00 2.71
C ALA A 47 -5.58 -10.76 2.47
N ALA A 48 -5.26 -11.73 3.33
CA ALA A 48 -4.08 -12.57 3.20
C ALA A 48 -4.08 -13.35 1.87
N PHE A 49 -5.20 -13.99 1.53
CA PHE A 49 -5.34 -14.72 0.27
C PHE A 49 -5.24 -13.81 -0.95
N LEU A 50 -5.87 -12.62 -0.90
CA LEU A 50 -5.83 -11.61 -1.96
C LEU A 50 -4.56 -10.74 -1.95
N LYS A 51 -3.53 -11.13 -1.19
CA LYS A 51 -2.23 -10.46 -1.08
C LYS A 51 -2.41 -8.95 -0.89
N THR A 52 -3.20 -8.56 0.11
CA THR A 52 -3.52 -7.17 0.44
C THR A 52 -3.79 -7.04 1.94
N THR A 53 -4.19 -5.85 2.40
CA THR A 53 -4.52 -5.59 3.81
C THR A 53 -6.04 -5.53 4.03
N MET A 54 -6.47 -5.82 5.26
CA MET A 54 -7.87 -5.65 5.67
C MET A 54 -8.35 -4.21 5.42
N ALA A 55 -7.50 -3.22 5.69
CA ALA A 55 -7.78 -1.80 5.48
C ALA A 55 -8.06 -1.50 4.00
N ALA A 56 -7.21 -1.98 3.09
CA ALA A 56 -7.39 -1.83 1.64
C ALA A 56 -8.73 -2.40 1.16
N LEU A 57 -9.15 -3.56 1.68
CA LEU A 57 -10.44 -4.18 1.36
C LEU A 57 -11.63 -3.41 1.93
N MET A 58 -11.48 -2.72 3.05
CA MET A 58 -12.52 -1.86 3.61
C MET A 58 -12.66 -0.52 2.86
N GLY A 59 -11.79 -0.24 1.89
CA GLY A 59 -11.75 1.06 1.23
C GLY A 59 -11.03 2.12 2.06
N GLY A 60 -10.33 1.72 3.13
CA GLY A 60 -9.17 2.49 3.55
C GLY A 60 -8.22 2.49 2.37
N ASP A 61 -7.82 3.67 1.91
CA ASP A 61 -6.65 3.75 1.03
C ASP A 61 -5.54 2.93 1.69
N LEU A 62 -4.67 2.28 0.90
CA LEU A 62 -3.30 2.16 1.37
C LEU A 62 -2.89 3.61 1.58
N SER A 63 -3.08 4.11 2.80
CA SER A 63 -3.00 5.53 3.09
C SER A 63 -1.66 5.95 2.53
N GLY A 64 -1.60 7.10 1.86
CA GLY A 64 -0.31 7.62 1.38
C GLY A 64 0.78 7.56 2.46
N ASP A 65 0.38 7.49 3.73
CA ASP A 65 1.20 7.23 4.90
C ASP A 65 1.87 5.84 4.96
N GLU A 66 1.26 4.71 4.57
CA GLU A 66 1.97 3.42 4.50
C GLU A 66 3.03 3.40 3.39
N LEU A 67 2.71 3.98 2.22
CA LEU A 67 3.68 4.11 1.13
C LEU A 67 4.80 5.10 1.50
N LYS A 68 4.47 6.25 2.09
CA LYS A 68 5.45 7.19 2.64
C LYS A 68 6.31 6.52 3.70
N ASN A 69 5.73 5.75 4.62
CA ASN A 69 6.47 5.05 5.67
C ASN A 69 7.42 4.02 5.08
N SER A 70 7.00 3.29 4.03
CA SER A 70 7.87 2.37 3.30
C SER A 70 9.04 3.10 2.63
N LEU A 71 8.78 4.19 1.91
CA LEU A 71 9.80 5.00 1.23
C LEU A 71 10.77 5.65 2.22
N VAL A 72 10.27 6.17 3.34
CA VAL A 72 11.10 6.73 4.41
C VAL A 72 11.92 5.64 5.07
N SER A 73 11.35 4.46 5.33
CA SER A 73 12.08 3.32 5.90
C SER A 73 13.21 2.86 4.99
N GLU A 74 12.96 2.75 3.69
CA GLU A 74 13.98 2.39 2.68
C GLU A 74 15.08 3.45 2.62
N PHE A 75 14.70 4.73 2.60
CA PHE A 75 15.64 5.85 2.57
C PHE A 75 16.53 5.89 3.82
N VAL A 76 15.96 5.79 5.02
CA VAL A 76 16.70 5.80 6.30
C VAL A 76 17.60 4.57 6.43
N SER A 77 17.25 3.44 5.79
CA SER A 77 18.08 2.23 5.82
C SER A 77 19.25 2.29 4.82
N SER A 78 19.25 3.24 3.89
CA SER A 78 20.33 3.41 2.91
C SER A 78 21.48 4.22 3.50
N LYS A 79 22.73 3.84 3.16
CA LYS A 79 23.93 4.56 3.60
C LYS A 79 23.90 6.03 3.16
N ASP A 80 23.58 6.26 1.89
CA ASP A 80 23.47 7.60 1.31
C ASP A 80 22.33 8.42 1.96
N GLY A 81 21.26 7.75 2.42
CA GLY A 81 20.16 8.42 3.10
C GLY A 81 20.53 8.92 4.49
N ILE A 82 21.31 8.15 5.25
CA ILE A 82 21.83 8.58 6.56
C ILE A 82 22.79 9.76 6.38
N ASP A 83 23.73 9.67 5.44
CA ASP A 83 24.69 10.74 5.13
C ASP A 83 23.96 12.03 4.71
N LEU A 84 22.88 11.91 3.94
CA LEU A 84 22.04 13.05 3.56
C LEU A 84 21.32 13.65 4.77
N ILE A 85 20.77 12.85 5.69
CA ILE A 85 20.11 13.34 6.91
C ILE A 85 21.08 14.13 7.78
N GLU A 86 22.30 13.61 7.96
CA GLU A 86 23.34 14.31 8.72
C GLU A 86 23.74 15.64 8.07
N ALA A 87 24.00 15.65 6.76
CA ALA A 87 24.30 16.86 6.02
C ALA A 87 23.14 17.87 6.09
N TRP A 88 21.91 17.39 5.95
CA TRP A 88 20.69 18.20 5.97
C TRP A 88 20.44 18.86 7.34
N SER A 89 20.78 18.18 8.43
CA SER A 89 20.64 18.70 9.79
C SER A 89 21.50 19.94 10.05
N ARG A 90 22.67 20.04 9.38
CA ARG A 90 23.60 21.17 9.48
C ARG A 90 23.20 22.38 8.63
N LEU A 91 22.24 22.21 7.73
CA LEU A 91 21.77 23.30 6.86
C LEU A 91 20.71 24.14 7.57
N GLU A 92 21.09 25.30 8.10
CA GLU A 92 20.15 26.20 8.79
C GLU A 92 19.28 27.02 7.81
N SER A 93 19.81 27.33 6.61
CA SER A 93 19.13 28.15 5.61
C SER A 93 18.02 27.40 4.88
N GLN A 94 16.78 27.85 5.04
CA GLN A 94 15.64 27.33 4.25
C GLN A 94 15.84 27.54 2.75
N GLN A 95 16.50 28.63 2.35
CA GLN A 95 16.73 28.93 0.94
C GLN A 95 17.64 27.86 0.31
N VAL A 96 18.71 27.47 1.01
CA VAL A 96 19.64 26.43 0.55
C VAL A 96 18.93 25.08 0.44
N ARG A 97 18.12 24.70 1.45
CA ARG A 97 17.31 23.48 1.40
C ARG A 97 16.39 23.44 0.18
N ARG A 98 15.72 24.55 -0.16
CA ARG A 98 14.87 24.65 -1.35
C ARG A 98 15.67 24.50 -2.66
N SER A 99 16.83 25.14 -2.75
CA SER A 99 17.72 25.02 -3.91
C SER A 99 18.20 23.58 -4.13
N ILE A 100 18.56 22.86 -3.06
CA ILE A 100 18.96 21.45 -3.14
C ILE A 100 17.80 20.60 -3.68
N ILE A 101 16.59 20.73 -3.12
CA ILE A 101 15.41 20.00 -3.60
C ILE A 101 15.15 20.29 -5.09
N SER A 102 15.27 21.55 -5.51
CA SER A 102 15.10 21.93 -6.91
C SER A 102 16.14 21.26 -7.80
N LEU A 103 17.41 21.26 -7.39
CA LEU A 103 18.50 20.62 -8.13
C LEU A 103 18.27 19.11 -8.26
N THR A 104 17.90 18.42 -7.17
CA THR A 104 17.58 16.99 -7.18
C THR A 104 16.43 16.69 -8.14
N ARG A 105 15.39 17.52 -8.19
CA ARG A 105 14.28 17.36 -9.14
C ARG A 105 14.73 17.55 -10.58
N SER A 106 15.55 18.56 -10.85
CA SER A 106 16.09 18.81 -12.21
C SER A 106 16.94 17.64 -12.69
N LEU A 107 17.87 17.16 -11.87
CA LEU A 107 18.72 16.02 -12.21
C LEU A 107 17.90 14.73 -12.42
N ALA A 108 16.86 14.50 -11.62
CA ALA A 108 15.97 13.36 -11.79
C ALA A 108 15.10 13.44 -13.07
N ALA A 109 14.88 14.64 -13.60
CA ALA A 109 14.17 14.85 -14.87
C ALA A 109 15.09 14.67 -16.08
N GLU A 110 16.38 15.02 -15.96
CA GLU A 110 17.40 14.85 -17.00
C GLU A 110 17.92 13.42 -17.13
N GLY A 111 17.90 12.64 -16.03
CA GLY A 111 18.37 11.25 -16.00
C GLY A 111 17.40 10.19 -16.53
N ARG A 112 16.41 10.57 -17.35
CA ARG A 112 15.48 9.64 -18.02
C ARG A 112 15.71 9.56 -19.52
#